data_AF-A0A2D9JHS9-F1
#
_entry.id   AF-A0A2D9JHS9-F1
#
_cell.length_a   1.000
_cell.length_b   1.000
_cell.length_c   1.000
_cell.angle_alpha   90.00
_cell.angle_beta   90.00
_cell.angle_gamma   90.00
#
_symmetry.space_group_name_H-M   'P 1'
#
loop_
_entity.id
_entity.type
_entity.pdbx_description
1 polymer ?
#
loop_
_entity_poly.entity_id
_entity_poly.type
_entity_poly.pdbx_seq_one_letter_code
_entity_poly.pdbx_strand_id
1 'polypeptide(L)'
;MTSGSNPVSSPSMTVDEALAAIDQACQEKKLTAGAVENIRSWLTEDRYREYRGQTIQHIADGMWQKLDDVFWTIIPFGTGGRRGRMYEVGSNAIN
;
A
#
# COMPACT_ATOMS: atom_id res chain seq x y z
N MET A 1 -22.43 30.07 5.56
CA MET A 1 -22.68 28.66 5.95
C MET A 1 -21.79 27.79 5.11
N THR A 2 -21.04 26.92 5.79
CA THR A 2 -19.87 26.16 5.38
C THR A 2 -20.16 25.11 4.31
N SER A 3 -19.26 24.97 3.33
CA SER A 3 -18.65 23.68 2.95
C SER A 3 -17.61 23.91 1.86
N GLY A 4 -16.35 24.07 2.28
CA GLY A 4 -15.22 23.84 1.40
C GLY A 4 -15.08 22.35 1.21
N SER A 5 -15.54 21.84 0.07
CA SER A 5 -15.22 20.47 -0.35
C SER A 5 -13.77 20.48 -0.84
N ASN A 6 -12.87 20.09 0.05
CA ASN A 6 -11.49 19.76 -0.28
C ASN A 6 -11.53 18.66 -1.36
N PRO A 7 -10.93 18.83 -2.55
CA PRO A 7 -10.78 17.72 -3.48
C PRO A 7 -9.82 16.74 -2.80
N VAL A 8 -10.36 15.65 -2.25
CA VAL A 8 -9.56 14.48 -1.93
C VAL A 8 -8.86 14.09 -3.23
N SER A 9 -7.54 14.33 -3.30
CA SER A 9 -6.69 13.88 -4.41
C SER A 9 -6.98 12.41 -4.63
N SER A 10 -7.82 12.13 -5.62
CA SER A 10 -8.09 10.78 -6.02
C SER A 10 -6.77 10.25 -6.58
N PRO A 11 -6.38 9.00 -6.27
CA PRO A 11 -5.30 8.40 -7.01
C PRO A 11 -5.68 8.49 -8.49
N SER A 12 -4.82 9.11 -9.29
CA SER A 12 -5.04 9.25 -10.74
C SER A 12 -5.00 7.91 -11.47
N MET A 13 -4.65 6.84 -10.77
CA MET A 13 -4.58 5.46 -11.23
C MET A 13 -5.75 4.65 -10.67
N THR A 14 -6.31 3.77 -11.49
CA THR A 14 -7.40 2.86 -11.13
C THR A 14 -6.85 1.54 -10.56
N VAL A 15 -7.73 0.71 -9.98
CA VAL A 15 -7.35 -0.62 -9.47
C VAL A 15 -6.82 -1.51 -10.58
N ASP A 16 -7.45 -1.50 -11.76
CA ASP A 16 -7.05 -2.33 -12.90
C ASP A 16 -5.65 -1.94 -13.40
N GLU A 17 -5.40 -0.64 -13.56
CA GLU A 17 -4.07 -0.12 -13.91
C GLU A 17 -3.03 -0.52 -12.86
N ALA A 18 -3.38 -0.41 -11.56
CA ALA A 18 -2.48 -0.77 -10.47
C ALA A 18 -2.12 -2.27 -10.50
N LEU A 19 -3.09 -3.14 -10.84
CA LEU A 19 -2.86 -4.58 -11.03
C LEU A 19 -1.91 -4.85 -12.20
N ALA A 20 -2.09 -4.17 -13.33
CA ALA A 20 -1.17 -4.28 -14.47
C ALA A 20 0.25 -3.81 -14.11
N ALA A 21 0.37 -2.74 -13.33
CA ALA A 21 1.65 -2.15 -12.95
C ALA A 21 2.45 -3.05 -11.99
N ILE A 22 1.80 -3.71 -11.01
CA ILE A 22 2.48 -4.67 -10.14
C ILE A 22 2.93 -5.93 -10.90
N ASP A 23 2.16 -6.38 -11.90
CA ASP A 23 2.54 -7.50 -12.76
C ASP A 23 3.75 -7.15 -13.63
N GLN A 24 3.83 -5.92 -14.14
CA GLN A 24 5.01 -5.42 -14.85
C GLN A 24 6.21 -5.30 -13.91
N ALA A 25 6.04 -4.73 -12.72
CA ALA A 25 7.11 -4.60 -11.74
C ALA A 25 7.67 -5.97 -11.29
N CYS A 26 6.83 -7.01 -11.24
CA CYS A 26 7.26 -8.39 -11.02
C CYS A 26 8.16 -8.92 -12.15
N GLN A 27 7.78 -8.67 -13.40
CA GLN A 27 8.56 -9.08 -14.58
C GLN A 27 9.92 -8.36 -14.63
N GLU A 28 9.95 -7.10 -14.20
CA GLU A 28 11.16 -6.30 -14.06
C GLU A 28 12.00 -6.65 -12.81
N LYS A 29 11.56 -7.64 -12.00
CA LYS A 29 12.19 -8.06 -10.73
C LYS A 29 12.30 -6.92 -9.70
N LYS A 30 11.42 -5.93 -9.78
CA LYS A 30 11.27 -4.85 -8.79
C LYS A 30 10.35 -5.24 -7.64
N LEU A 31 9.42 -6.15 -7.91
CA LEU A 31 8.59 -6.81 -6.92
C LEU A 31 8.83 -8.32 -6.98
N THR A 32 8.75 -8.95 -5.83
CA THR A 32 8.68 -10.40 -5.69
C THR A 32 7.28 -10.92 -5.96
N ALA A 33 7.16 -12.17 -6.41
CA ALA A 33 5.86 -12.79 -6.68
C ALA A 33 4.94 -12.78 -5.45
N GLY A 34 5.49 -13.01 -4.25
CA GLY A 34 4.73 -12.96 -3.00
C GLY A 34 4.20 -11.56 -2.66
N ALA A 35 5.00 -10.51 -2.90
CA ALA A 35 4.55 -9.14 -2.71
C ALA A 35 3.40 -8.79 -3.69
N VAL A 36 3.47 -9.27 -4.93
CA VAL A 36 2.43 -9.04 -5.94
C VAL A 36 1.09 -9.66 -5.54
N GLU A 37 1.10 -10.91 -5.06
CA GLU A 37 -0.12 -11.57 -4.58
C GLU A 37 -0.74 -10.83 -3.38
N ASN A 38 0.09 -10.36 -2.46
CA ASN A 38 -0.35 -9.60 -1.30
C ASN A 38 -0.93 -8.23 -1.71
N ILE A 39 -0.24 -7.50 -2.59
CA ILE A 39 -0.73 -6.20 -3.09
C ILE A 39 -2.04 -6.38 -3.86
N ARG A 40 -2.15 -7.42 -4.70
CA ARG A 40 -3.39 -7.75 -5.42
C ARG A 40 -4.56 -7.98 -4.47
N SER A 41 -4.34 -8.67 -3.35
CA SER A 41 -5.35 -8.88 -2.31
C SER A 41 -5.77 -7.54 -1.68
N TRP A 42 -4.82 -6.64 -1.40
CA TRP A 42 -5.12 -5.29 -0.89
C TRP A 42 -5.88 -4.40 -1.87
N LEU A 43 -5.65 -4.59 -3.17
CA LEU A 43 -6.33 -3.86 -4.23
C LEU A 43 -7.75 -4.38 -4.52
N THR A 44 -8.02 -5.65 -4.29
CA THR A 44 -9.28 -6.30 -4.69
C THR A 44 -10.24 -6.55 -3.52
N GLU A 45 -9.73 -6.84 -2.33
CA GLU A 45 -10.57 -7.18 -1.19
C GLU A 45 -11.15 -5.94 -0.50
N ASP A 46 -12.42 -6.02 -0.09
CA ASP A 46 -13.14 -4.92 0.55
C ASP A 46 -12.60 -4.56 1.93
N ARG A 47 -12.02 -5.54 2.65
CA ARG A 47 -11.42 -5.31 3.98
C ARG A 47 -10.27 -4.31 3.96
N TYR A 48 -9.67 -4.07 2.80
CA TYR A 48 -8.58 -3.11 2.60
C TYR A 48 -8.99 -1.86 1.84
N ARG A 49 -10.30 -1.64 1.62
CA ARG A 49 -10.82 -0.51 0.85
C ARG A 49 -10.28 0.84 1.33
N GLU A 50 -10.09 1.00 2.63
CA GLU A 50 -9.55 2.22 3.25
C GLU A 50 -8.06 2.45 2.91
N TYR A 51 -7.26 1.39 2.75
CA TYR A 51 -5.84 1.47 2.40
C TYR A 51 -5.59 1.45 0.90
N ARG A 52 -6.56 0.96 0.12
CA ARG A 52 -6.49 0.79 -1.34
C ARG A 52 -6.01 2.05 -2.05
N GLY A 53 -6.54 3.22 -1.68
CA GLY A 53 -6.13 4.50 -2.27
C GLY A 53 -4.65 4.81 -2.06
N GLN A 54 -4.13 4.53 -0.85
CA GLN A 54 -2.71 4.73 -0.53
C GLN A 54 -1.82 3.69 -1.25
N THR A 55 -2.26 2.44 -1.33
CA THR A 55 -1.55 1.40 -2.08
C THR A 55 -1.42 1.79 -3.55
N ILE A 56 -2.50 2.25 -4.17
CA ILE A 56 -2.50 2.73 -5.57
C ILE A 56 -1.57 3.94 -5.72
N GLN A 57 -1.58 4.89 -4.78
CA GLN A 57 -0.67 6.03 -4.84
C GLN A 57 0.80 5.60 -4.82
N HIS A 58 1.18 4.66 -3.95
CA HIS A 58 2.55 4.14 -3.91
C HIS A 58 2.96 3.38 -5.18
N ILE A 59 2.01 2.72 -5.83
CA ILE A 59 2.21 2.09 -7.14
C ILE A 59 2.43 3.17 -8.21
N ALA A 60 1.60 4.21 -8.22
CA ALA A 60 1.72 5.34 -9.15
C ALA A 60 3.02 6.12 -8.97
N ASP A 61 3.50 6.26 -7.73
CA ASP A 61 4.77 6.89 -7.37
C ASP A 61 5.98 6.00 -7.69
N GLY A 62 5.77 4.75 -8.14
CA GLY A 62 6.84 3.81 -8.46
C GLY A 62 7.67 3.37 -7.24
N MET A 63 7.07 3.37 -6.04
CA MET A 63 7.74 3.01 -4.79
C MET A 63 7.96 1.49 -4.64
N TRP A 64 8.41 0.82 -5.69
CA TRP A 64 8.47 -0.63 -5.79
C TRP A 64 9.26 -1.30 -4.68
N GLN A 65 10.45 -0.79 -4.33
CA GLN A 65 11.25 -1.34 -3.24
C GLN A 65 10.50 -1.27 -1.89
N LYS A 66 9.85 -0.13 -1.60
CA LYS A 66 9.08 0.04 -0.37
C LYS A 66 7.87 -0.89 -0.35
N LEU A 67 7.18 -1.03 -1.49
CA LEU A 67 6.07 -1.97 -1.65
C LEU A 67 6.56 -3.40 -1.44
N ASP A 68 7.67 -3.80 -2.06
CA ASP A 68 8.26 -5.12 -1.85
C ASP A 68 8.59 -5.34 -0.37
N ASP A 69 9.28 -4.40 0.28
CA ASP A 69 9.69 -4.51 1.68
C ASP A 69 8.49 -4.74 2.64
N VAL A 70 7.38 -4.01 2.43
CA VAL A 70 6.20 -4.09 3.31
C VAL A 70 5.23 -5.22 2.95
N PHE A 71 5.24 -5.70 1.70
CA PHE A 71 4.35 -6.76 1.23
C PHE A 71 5.03 -8.13 1.09
N TRP A 72 6.36 -8.22 1.13
CA TRP A 72 7.14 -9.47 1.10
C TRP A 72 7.22 -10.17 2.46
N THR A 73 7.05 -9.44 3.56
CA THR A 73 7.14 -10.04 4.90
C THR A 73 5.78 -10.02 5.60
N ILE A 74 5.16 -11.19 5.76
CA ILE A 74 4.18 -11.40 6.83
C ILE A 74 4.96 -11.29 8.15
N ILE A 75 5.10 -10.08 8.67
CA ILE A 75 5.41 -9.87 10.09
C ILE A 75 4.07 -9.55 10.75
N PRO A 76 3.64 -10.33 11.76
CA PRO A 76 2.42 -10.03 12.49
C PRO A 76 2.51 -8.60 12.96
N PHE A 77 1.45 -7.85 12.69
CA PHE A 77 1.17 -6.51 13.18
C PHE A 77 1.87 -6.24 14.55
N GLY A 78 3.02 -5.54 14.54
CA GLY A 78 3.76 -5.12 15.75
C GLY A 78 5.16 -5.74 15.96
N THR A 79 6.22 -5.03 15.53
CA THR A 79 7.60 -4.94 16.08
C THR A 79 8.46 -4.22 15.03
N GLY A 80 8.77 -2.92 15.13
CA GLY A 80 9.60 -2.35 16.19
C GLY A 80 11.09 -2.54 15.87
N GLY A 81 11.67 -1.73 14.97
CA GLY A 81 13.13 -1.76 14.81
C GLY A 81 13.74 -1.09 13.57
N ARG A 82 13.67 0.24 13.47
CA ARG A 82 14.65 1.19 12.87
C ARG A 82 13.89 2.46 12.48
N ARG A 83 13.80 3.49 13.32
CA ARG A 83 14.68 3.97 14.41
C ARG A 83 13.79 4.68 15.43
N GLY A 84 14.33 5.18 16.54
CA GLY A 84 13.56 6.04 17.46
C GLY A 84 12.60 6.97 16.71
N ARG A 85 11.38 7.08 17.26
CA ARG A 85 10.16 7.75 16.79
C ARG A 85 9.09 6.83 16.18
N MET A 86 8.27 6.38 17.13
CA MET A 86 6.86 6.01 17.06
C MET A 86 6.10 6.72 15.93
N TYR A 87 5.42 5.93 15.09
CA TYR A 87 4.45 6.41 14.11
C TYR A 87 3.04 6.08 14.59
N GLU A 88 2.10 6.97 14.30
CA GLU A 88 0.79 7.08 14.95
C GLU A 88 -0.26 6.04 14.56
N VAL A 89 -0.02 5.10 13.64
CA VAL A 89 -1.04 4.09 13.30
C VAL A 89 -0.44 2.73 12.92
N GLY A 90 -0.99 1.68 13.54
CA GLY A 90 -0.76 0.25 13.33
C GLY A 90 -1.25 -0.53 14.57
N SER A 91 -1.38 -1.87 14.54
CA SER A 91 -1.82 -2.69 15.70
C SER A 91 -0.98 -2.55 16.97
N ASN A 92 0.08 -1.75 16.95
CA ASN A 92 0.75 -1.27 18.13
C ASN A 92 0.02 -0.10 18.84
N ALA A 93 -1.23 0.21 18.45
CA ALA A 93 -2.08 1.25 19.02
C ALA A 93 -3.27 0.73 19.85
N ILE A 94 -3.41 -0.58 20.06
CA ILE A 94 -4.52 -1.14 20.87
C ILE A 94 -3.96 -1.95 22.03
N ASN A 95 -4.20 -1.47 23.26
CA ASN A 95 -4.29 -2.24 24.49
C ASN A 95 -5.78 -2.31 24.86
#